data_AF-A0A7C5UUM3-F1
#
_entry.id   AF-A0A7C5UUM3-F1
#
_cell.length_a   1.000
_cell.length_b   1.000
_cell.length_c   1.000
_cell.angle_alpha   90.00
_cell.angle_beta   90.00
_cell.angle_gamma   90.00
#
_symmetry.space_group_name_H-M   'P 1'
#
loop_
_entity.id
_entity.type
_entity.pdbx_description
1 polymer ?
#
loop_
_entity_poly.entity_id
_entity_poly.type
_entity_poly.pdbx_seq_one_letter_code
_entity_poly.pdbx_strand_id
1 'polypeptide(L)'
;MFMELEGGWFSTFGGPLPTNRGSFPAEWTETLVKSAIGMGINGINIYMFHGGTNPGYYTGKYITTTYDYEAPIREWGELSKRYYAIKRVALFTKTF
;
A
#
# COMPACT_ATOMS: atom_id res chain seq x y z
N MET A 1 16.02 8.46 2.81
CA MET A 1 14.86 8.46 1.89
C MET A 1 14.49 7.02 1.60
N PHE A 2 13.21 6.68 1.65
CA PHE A 2 12.68 5.38 1.19
C PHE A 2 11.88 5.60 -0.09
N MET A 3 12.38 5.03 -1.19
CA MET A 3 11.76 5.16 -2.51
C MET A 3 10.56 4.23 -2.70
N GLU A 4 10.52 3.12 -1.97
CA GLU A 4 9.41 2.18 -1.95
C GLU A 4 9.26 1.62 -0.53
N LEU A 5 8.30 2.15 0.21
CA LEU A 5 7.89 1.65 1.51
C LEU A 5 6.61 0.82 1.34
N GLU A 6 6.53 -0.32 2.01
CA GLU A 6 5.42 -1.28 1.86
C GLU A 6 4.05 -0.64 2.19
N GLY A 7 3.23 -0.47 1.16
CA GLY A 7 1.84 -0.01 1.24
C GLY A 7 0.80 -1.13 1.16
N GLY A 8 1.24 -2.33 0.81
CA GLY A 8 0.38 -3.43 0.40
C GLY A 8 1.18 -4.66 -0.04
N TRP A 9 0.49 -5.65 -0.60
CA TRP A 9 1.13 -6.84 -1.18
C TRP A 9 0.39 -7.36 -2.41
N PHE A 10 1.11 -7.95 -3.37
CA PHE A 10 0.53 -8.47 -4.62
C PHE A 10 -0.29 -9.76 -4.40
N SER A 11 -1.10 -10.11 -5.41
CA SER A 11 -1.77 -11.41 -5.51
C SER A 11 -1.36 -12.18 -6.76
N THR A 12 -1.35 -13.51 -6.64
CA THR A 12 -1.09 -14.45 -7.75
C THR A 12 -2.31 -15.28 -8.06
N PHE A 13 -2.44 -15.76 -9.30
CA PHE A 13 -3.46 -16.74 -9.67
C PHE A 13 -3.38 -17.98 -8.76
N GLY A 14 -4.54 -18.39 -8.23
CA GLY A 14 -4.64 -19.49 -7.26
C GLY A 14 -4.22 -19.13 -5.82
N GLY A 15 -3.71 -17.91 -5.59
CA GLY A 15 -3.41 -17.37 -4.27
C GLY A 15 -4.63 -16.71 -3.61
N PRO A 16 -4.53 -16.37 -2.32
CA PRO A 16 -5.60 -15.67 -1.61
C PRO A 16 -5.75 -14.21 -2.09
N LEU A 17 -6.97 -13.69 -1.90
CA LEU A 17 -7.28 -12.26 -1.96
C LEU A 17 -7.50 -11.73 -0.53
N PRO A 18 -7.25 -10.43 -0.25
CA PRO A 18 -6.88 -9.37 -1.20
C PRO A 18 -5.39 -9.35 -1.59
N THR A 19 -4.54 -10.10 -0.88
CA THR A 19 -3.11 -10.25 -1.19
C THR A 19 -2.68 -11.70 -0.99
N ASN A 20 -1.51 -12.10 -1.50
CA ASN A 20 -0.90 -13.40 -1.21
C ASN A 20 -0.59 -13.64 0.27
N ARG A 21 -0.58 -12.58 1.10
CA ARG A 21 -0.44 -12.67 2.56
C ARG A 21 -1.78 -12.68 3.29
N GLY A 22 -2.90 -12.69 2.55
CA GLY A 22 -4.22 -12.40 3.09
C GLY A 22 -4.43 -10.91 3.37
N SER A 23 -5.49 -10.59 4.10
CA SER A 23 -5.74 -9.23 4.58
C SER A 23 -4.94 -8.97 5.86
N PHE A 24 -4.28 -7.83 5.95
CA PHE A 24 -3.54 -7.43 7.15
C PHE A 24 -3.92 -6.03 7.64
N PRO A 25 -3.71 -5.74 8.94
CA PRO A 25 -4.19 -4.51 9.55
C PRO A 25 -3.63 -3.25 8.88
N ALA A 26 -4.45 -2.19 8.86
CA ALA A 26 -4.09 -0.87 8.33
C ALA A 26 -2.89 -0.27 9.08
N GLU A 27 -2.78 -0.60 10.36
CA GLU A 27 -1.75 -0.18 11.31
C GLU A 27 -0.36 -0.68 10.92
N TRP A 28 -0.26 -1.72 10.08
CA TRP A 28 1.03 -2.20 9.56
C TRP A 28 1.77 -1.10 8.80
N THR A 29 1.14 -0.50 7.79
CA THR A 29 1.78 0.58 7.02
C THR A 29 1.96 1.83 7.87
N GLU A 30 1.03 2.14 8.78
CA GLU A 30 1.20 3.24 9.74
C GLU A 30 2.47 3.06 10.58
N THR A 31 2.73 1.84 11.05
CA THR A 31 3.92 1.51 11.86
C THR A 31 5.18 1.71 11.03
N LEU A 32 5.23 1.22 9.80
CA LEU A 32 6.37 1.41 8.89
C LEU A 32 6.66 2.89 8.63
N VAL A 33 5.62 3.69 8.36
CA VAL A 33 5.77 5.14 8.12
C VAL A 33 6.29 5.84 9.37
N LYS A 34 5.74 5.53 10.55
CA LYS A 34 6.21 6.11 11.83
C LYS A 34 7.65 5.71 12.13
N SER A 35 8.04 4.46 11.89
CA SER A 35 9.42 4.00 12.04
C SER A 35 10.36 4.77 11.10
N ALA A 36 9.97 4.95 9.84
CA ALA A 36 10.75 5.75 8.90
C ALA A 36 10.94 7.21 9.38
N ILE A 37 9.88 7.85 9.88
CA ILE A 37 9.97 9.20 10.46
C ILE A 37 10.90 9.20 11.68
N GLY A 38 10.77 8.22 12.58
CA GLY A 38 11.62 8.07 13.77
C GLY A 38 13.11 7.87 13.45
N MET A 39 13.42 7.34 12.26
CA MET A 39 14.79 7.24 11.73
C MET A 39 15.31 8.55 11.13
N GLY A 40 14.54 9.65 11.15
CA GLY A 40 14.92 10.93 10.55
C GLY A 40 14.81 10.95 9.02
N ILE A 41 14.00 10.07 8.43
CA ILE A 41 13.82 10.02 6.97
C ILE A 41 13.00 11.23 6.51
N ASN A 42 13.53 11.95 5.53
CA ASN A 42 12.96 13.18 4.95
C ASN A 42 12.25 12.97 3.60
N GLY A 43 12.09 11.71 3.16
CA GLY A 43 11.41 11.38 1.91
C GLY A 43 10.91 9.95 1.94
N ILE A 44 9.60 9.77 1.77
CA ILE A 44 8.91 8.48 1.83
C ILE A 44 7.95 8.41 0.64
N ASN A 45 8.07 7.35 -0.15
CA ASN A 45 7.09 6.97 -1.16
C ASN A 45 6.51 5.59 -0.81
N ILE A 46 5.18 5.49 -0.76
CA ILE A 46 4.45 4.29 -0.33
C ILE A 46 4.02 3.51 -1.57
N TYR A 47 4.53 2.29 -1.72
CA TYR A 47 4.26 1.42 -2.85
C TYR A 47 3.42 0.19 -2.40
N MET A 48 2.19 -0.01 -2.88
CA MET A 48 1.35 0.87 -3.69
C MET A 48 0.49 1.79 -2.81
N PHE A 49 0.32 3.05 -3.22
CA PHE A 49 -0.67 3.95 -2.62
C PHE A 49 -2.07 3.79 -3.25
N HIS A 50 -2.10 3.56 -4.56
CA HIS A 50 -3.25 3.11 -5.33
C HIS A 50 -2.72 2.12 -6.37
N GLY A 51 -3.22 0.89 -6.36
CA GLY A 51 -2.71 -0.15 -7.25
C GLY A 51 -3.43 -0.18 -8.60
N GLY A 52 -4.77 -0.24 -8.59
CA GLY A 52 -5.59 -0.30 -9.80
C GLY A 52 -5.73 -1.73 -10.35
N THR A 53 -5.76 -1.84 -11.68
CA THR A 53 -6.01 -3.11 -12.40
C THR A 53 -4.93 -3.31 -13.46
N ASN A 54 -4.53 -4.56 -13.67
CA ASN A 54 -3.69 -4.99 -14.79
C ASN A 54 -4.56 -5.39 -15.99
N PRO A 55 -4.80 -4.50 -16.98
CA PRO A 55 -5.58 -4.88 -18.17
C PRO A 55 -4.80 -5.88 -19.03
N GLY A 56 -5.51 -6.84 -19.64
CA GLY A 56 -4.91 -7.80 -20.58
C GLY A 56 -3.67 -8.50 -20.03
N TYR A 57 -2.53 -8.37 -20.75
CA TYR A 57 -1.25 -8.99 -20.41
C TYR A 57 -0.19 -7.98 -19.94
N TYR A 58 -0.60 -6.87 -19.33
CA TYR A 58 0.31 -5.81 -18.84
C TYR A 58 1.10 -6.18 -17.57
N THR A 59 0.89 -7.38 -17.01
CA THR A 59 1.47 -7.81 -15.74
C THR A 59 2.45 -8.97 -15.87
N GLY A 60 3.15 -9.27 -14.78
CA GLY A 60 4.07 -10.41 -14.70
C GLY A 60 3.35 -11.76 -14.78
N LYS A 61 4.08 -12.80 -15.19
CA LYS A 61 3.56 -14.17 -15.20
C LYS A 61 3.03 -14.54 -13.81
N TYR A 62 1.84 -15.12 -13.77
CA TYR A 62 1.13 -15.55 -12.56
C TYR A 62 0.55 -14.45 -11.66
N ILE A 63 0.75 -13.16 -11.97
CA ILE A 63 0.12 -12.06 -11.24
C ILE A 63 -1.34 -11.90 -11.68
N THR A 64 -2.23 -11.65 -10.71
CA THR A 64 -3.66 -11.48 -10.99
C THR A 64 -3.97 -10.22 -11.80
N THR A 65 -5.14 -10.21 -12.44
CA THR A 65 -5.72 -9.02 -13.07
C THR A 65 -5.94 -7.91 -12.04
N THR A 66 -6.46 -8.22 -10.85
CA THR A 66 -6.50 -7.23 -9.77
C THR A 66 -5.08 -6.83 -9.37
N TYR A 67 -4.88 -5.52 -9.22
CA TYR A 67 -3.67 -4.93 -8.67
C TYR A 67 -3.99 -4.10 -7.42
N ASP A 68 -5.09 -4.39 -6.70
CA ASP A 68 -5.56 -3.66 -5.51
C ASP A 68 -4.45 -3.48 -4.45
N TYR A 69 -3.57 -4.47 -4.32
CA TYR A 69 -2.46 -4.52 -3.37
C TYR A 69 -2.87 -4.48 -1.89
N GLU A 70 -4.17 -4.48 -1.59
CA GLU A 70 -4.70 -4.01 -0.32
C GLU A 70 -4.25 -2.58 0.06
N ALA A 71 -4.07 -1.73 -0.97
CA ALA A 71 -3.51 -0.40 -0.87
C ALA A 71 -4.41 0.59 -0.10
N PRO A 72 -3.87 1.77 0.28
CA PRO A 72 -4.65 2.87 0.85
C PRO A 72 -5.88 3.23 0.01
N ILE A 73 -5.71 3.41 -1.31
CA ILE A 73 -6.80 3.59 -2.25
C ILE A 73 -7.03 2.25 -2.97
N ARG A 74 -8.25 1.72 -2.84
CA ARG A 74 -8.69 0.47 -3.45
C ARG A 74 -8.69 0.55 -4.98
N GLU A 75 -8.75 -0.60 -5.62
CA GLU A 75 -8.78 -0.77 -7.08
C GLU A 75 -9.81 0.13 -7.78
N TRP A 76 -10.99 0.32 -7.19
CA TRP A 76 -12.05 1.17 -7.74
C TRP A 76 -12.10 2.60 -7.16
N GLY A 77 -11.07 3.00 -6.42
CA GLY A 77 -10.91 4.35 -5.88
C GLY A 77 -11.47 4.54 -4.47
N GLU A 78 -12.02 3.51 -3.84
CA GLU A 78 -12.52 3.63 -2.46
C GLU A 78 -11.36 3.83 -1.47
N LEU A 79 -11.60 4.65 -0.46
CA LEU A 79 -10.62 4.88 0.60
C LEU A 79 -10.71 3.77 1.64
N SER A 80 -9.62 3.04 1.85
CA SER A 80 -9.56 1.98 2.84
C SER A 80 -9.26 2.51 4.24
N LYS A 81 -9.39 1.66 5.26
CA LYS A 81 -8.92 1.98 6.63
C LYS A 81 -7.44 2.38 6.65
N ARG A 82 -6.61 1.79 5.76
CA ARG A 82 -5.18 2.10 5.60
C ARG A 82 -4.95 3.53 5.12
N TYR A 83 -5.81 4.06 4.25
CA TYR A 83 -5.75 5.47 3.86
C TYR A 83 -5.89 6.41 5.05
N TYR A 84 -6.91 6.19 5.89
CA TYR A 84 -7.13 7.04 7.07
C TYR A 84 -6.00 6.94 8.09
N ALA A 85 -5.42 5.75 8.27
CA ALA A 85 -4.26 5.54 9.14
C ALA A 85 -3.06 6.38 8.68
N ILE A 86 -2.69 6.29 7.39
CA ILE A 86 -1.57 7.04 6.80
C ILE A 86 -1.86 8.54 6.78
N LYS A 87 -3.09 8.95 6.45
CA LYS A 87 -3.50 10.36 6.40
C LYS A 87 -3.21 11.09 7.72
N ARG A 88 -3.45 10.44 8.86
CA ARG A 88 -3.14 11.03 10.18
C ARG A 88 -1.66 11.35 10.33
N VAL A 89 -0.79 10.42 9.95
CA VAL A 89 0.67 10.60 10.03
C VAL A 89 1.14 11.66 9.05
N ALA A 90 0.63 11.65 7.82
CA ALA A 90 0.97 12.66 6.81
C ALA A 90 0.54 14.08 7.22
N LEU A 91 -0.62 14.24 7.87
CA LEU A 91 -1.06 15.53 8.41
C LEU A 91 -0.17 15.99 9.56
N PHE A 92 0.29 15.08 10.42
CA PHE A 92 1.27 15.39 11.45
C PHE A 92 2.57 15.93 10.86
N THR A 93 3.18 15.24 9.89
CA THR A 93 4.45 15.67 9.26
C THR A 93 4.33 16.90 8.37
N LYS A 94 3.10 17.33 8.04
CA LYS A 94 2.88 18.59 7.32
C LYS A 94 2.82 19.79 8.27
N THR A 95 2.52 19.53 9.54
CA THR A 95 2.30 20.57 10.56
C THR A 95 3.56 20.83 11.38
N PHE A 96 4.34 19.78 11.64
CA PHE A 96 5.60 19.80 12.38
C PHE A 96 6.75 19.39 11.46
#